data_AF-A0A945DSX2-F1
#
_entry.id   AF-A0A945DSX2-F1
#
_cell.length_a   1.000
_cell.length_b   1.000
_cell.length_c   1.000
_cell.angle_alpha   90.00
_cell.angle_beta   90.00
_cell.angle_gamma   90.00
#
_symmetry.space_group_name_H-M   'P 1'
#
loop_
_entity.id
_entity.type
_entity.pdbx_description
1 polymer ?
#
loop_
_entity_poly.entity_id
_entity_poly.type
_entity_poly.pdbx_seq_one_letter_code
_entity_poly.pdbx_strand_id
1 'polypeptide(L)'
;PLFERLTYSIAEPSVKRRSWQAKRLAKFAGQVEWHDSPADAPEIRGVIFSNELLDAFPSHRIGWDAAKRDWFEWAVGCRDGEFRWEPIDIDGAAWRSLLPAWPSELLDVLPDQYTTELSPQANAWWRAAADKLAAGKLIALDYGHGPDDWPAASQPDGTVRGYSDQKLVDDVLANPGEQDLTAHANFGLAKRAGESVGLQTEQFTTQERFLNGTFAEMLKTAPALGQAIDVRQLQTLTHPAHMGRPFRVLVQSR
;
A
#
# COMPACT_ATOMS: atom_id res chain seq x y z
N PRO A 1 18.95 14.87 23.85
CA PRO A 1 19.09 14.63 22.39
C PRO A 1 17.73 14.42 21.69
N LEU A 2 17.63 14.49 20.35
CA LEU A 2 16.36 14.20 19.65
C LEU A 2 15.85 12.81 20.04
N PHE A 3 16.73 11.81 20.00
CA PHE A 3 16.45 10.41 20.35
C PHE A 3 15.76 10.23 21.71
N GLU A 4 16.19 10.93 22.75
CA GLU A 4 15.61 10.83 24.10
C GLU A 4 14.18 11.38 24.20
N ARG A 5 13.76 12.18 23.22
CA ARG A 5 12.44 12.81 23.16
C ARG A 5 11.51 12.13 22.15
N LEU A 6 11.96 11.04 21.52
CA LEU A 6 11.15 10.28 20.57
C LEU A 6 10.40 9.18 21.31
N THR A 7 9.12 9.07 20.99
CA THR A 7 8.31 7.88 21.25
C THR A 7 8.10 7.17 19.92
N TYR A 8 8.35 5.86 19.90
CA TYR A 8 8.16 5.01 18.73
C TYR A 8 6.86 4.22 18.91
N SER A 9 5.77 4.72 18.34
CA SER A 9 4.45 4.10 18.38
C SER A 9 4.29 3.08 17.24
N ILE A 10 3.93 1.84 17.58
CA ILE A 10 3.76 0.75 16.62
C ILE A 10 2.30 0.28 16.64
N ALA A 11 1.62 0.35 15.49
CA ALA A 11 0.32 -0.28 15.28
C ALA A 11 0.52 -1.73 14.79
N GLU A 12 0.34 -2.71 15.68
CA GLU A 12 0.56 -4.13 15.41
C GLU A 12 -0.52 -4.97 16.11
N PRO A 13 -1.62 -5.32 15.43
CA PRO A 13 -2.72 -6.08 16.03
C PRO A 13 -2.36 -7.54 16.33
N SER A 14 -1.31 -8.09 15.71
CA SER A 14 -0.91 -9.48 15.96
C SER A 14 -0.14 -9.62 17.27
N VAL A 15 -0.74 -10.28 18.26
CA VAL A 15 -0.09 -10.61 19.55
C VAL A 15 1.26 -11.31 19.35
N LYS A 16 1.34 -12.22 18.38
CA LYS A 16 2.56 -12.97 18.06
C LYS A 16 3.66 -12.05 17.51
N ARG A 17 3.35 -11.22 16.51
CA ARG A 17 4.34 -10.28 15.92
C ARG A 17 4.75 -9.20 16.91
N ARG A 18 3.79 -8.66 17.69
CA ARG A 18 4.05 -7.74 18.81
C ARG A 18 5.06 -8.32 19.80
N SER A 19 4.91 -9.59 20.19
CA SER A 19 5.86 -10.25 21.09
C SER A 19 7.28 -10.33 20.50
N TRP A 20 7.41 -10.63 19.21
CA TRP A 20 8.71 -10.68 18.53
C TRP A 20 9.40 -9.31 18.49
N GLN A 21 8.64 -8.29 18.09
CA GLN A 21 9.14 -6.94 17.99
C GLN A 21 9.48 -6.37 19.38
N ALA A 22 8.65 -6.60 20.40
CA ALA A 22 8.93 -6.21 21.79
C ALA A 22 10.22 -6.83 22.34
N LYS A 23 10.47 -8.12 22.05
CA LYS A 23 11.75 -8.78 22.40
C LYS A 23 12.94 -8.12 21.70
N ARG A 24 12.80 -7.80 20.41
CA ARG A 24 13.84 -7.12 19.62
C ARG A 24 14.14 -5.71 20.15
N LEU A 25 13.11 -5.00 20.60
CA LEU A 25 13.16 -3.62 21.07
C LEU A 25 13.27 -3.50 22.60
N ALA A 26 13.57 -4.58 23.32
CA ALA A 26 13.56 -4.60 24.79
C ALA A 26 14.44 -3.50 25.43
N LYS A 27 15.55 -3.13 24.78
CA LYS A 27 16.44 -2.03 25.23
C LYS A 27 15.79 -0.65 25.20
N PHE A 28 14.71 -0.49 24.42
CA PHE A 28 13.99 0.76 24.19
C PHE A 28 12.57 0.71 24.77
N ALA A 29 12.24 -0.24 25.63
CA ALA A 29 10.88 -0.46 26.12
C ALA A 29 10.23 0.79 26.75
N GLY A 30 11.02 1.71 27.34
CA GLY A 30 10.52 2.98 27.87
C GLY A 30 10.21 4.06 26.83
N GLN A 31 10.45 3.79 25.54
CA GLN A 31 10.22 4.70 24.40
C GLN A 31 9.34 4.07 23.31
N VAL A 32 8.83 2.85 23.52
CA VAL A 32 8.00 2.15 22.54
C VAL A 32 6.58 2.00 23.06
N GLU A 33 5.62 2.43 22.25
CA GLU A 33 4.19 2.30 22.53
C GLU A 33 3.54 1.36 21.52
N TRP A 34 2.52 0.62 21.97
CA TRP A 34 1.86 -0.41 21.18
C TRP A 34 0.37 -0.10 21.04
N HIS A 35 -0.13 -0.20 19.82
CA HIS A 35 -1.53 0.05 19.47
C HIS A 35 -2.05 -1.09 18.59
N ASP A 36 -3.36 -1.34 18.62
CA ASP A 36 -3.99 -2.33 17.75
C ASP A 36 -4.21 -1.76 16.35
N SER A 37 -4.50 -0.46 16.26
CA SER A 37 -4.67 0.29 15.00
C SER A 37 -4.04 1.69 15.10
N PRO A 38 -3.80 2.38 13.97
CA PRO A 38 -3.41 3.79 14.00
C PRO A 38 -4.47 4.67 14.69
N ALA A 39 -5.75 4.29 14.68
CA ALA A 39 -6.81 5.06 15.34
C ALA A 39 -6.69 5.07 16.88
N ASP A 40 -5.98 4.09 17.46
CA ASP A 40 -5.75 3.99 18.91
C ASP A 40 -4.49 4.73 19.36
N ALA A 41 -3.69 5.23 18.41
CA ALA A 41 -2.50 6.01 18.70
C ALA A 41 -2.87 7.40 19.25
N PRO A 42 -2.00 8.02 20.08
CA PRO A 42 -2.14 9.42 20.45
C PRO A 42 -2.03 10.34 19.22
N GLU A 43 -2.31 11.63 19.41
CA GLU A 43 -1.95 12.64 18.41
C GLU A 43 -0.43 12.65 18.18
N ILE A 44 0.00 12.64 16.92
CA ILE A 44 1.40 12.53 16.51
C ILE A 44 1.89 13.85 15.92
N ARG A 45 2.96 14.38 16.51
CA ARG A 45 3.79 15.45 15.94
C ARG A 45 5.13 14.85 15.53
N GLY A 46 5.25 14.41 14.28
CA GLY A 46 6.39 13.62 13.84
C GLY A 46 6.20 12.97 12.48
N VAL A 47 6.71 11.75 12.35
CA VAL A 47 6.65 10.98 11.10
C VAL A 47 5.88 9.69 11.37
N ILE A 48 4.81 9.49 10.61
CA ILE A 48 4.10 8.22 10.49
C ILE A 48 4.56 7.59 9.17
N PHE A 49 4.88 6.31 9.17
CA PHE A 49 5.28 5.63 7.93
C PHE A 49 4.76 4.20 7.85
N SER A 50 4.58 3.73 6.62
CA SER A 50 4.28 2.34 6.28
C SER A 50 5.17 1.87 5.14
N ASN A 51 5.61 0.62 5.20
CA ASN A 51 6.38 -0.03 4.15
C ASN A 51 5.75 -1.41 3.89
N GLU A 52 5.29 -1.67 2.65
CA GLU A 52 4.63 -2.93 2.26
C GLU A 52 3.49 -3.28 3.22
N LEU A 53 2.52 -2.38 3.30
CA LEU A 53 1.37 -2.49 4.19
C LEU A 53 0.06 -2.28 3.42
N LEU A 54 0.05 -1.32 2.49
CA LEU A 54 -1.17 -0.98 1.75
C LEU A 54 -1.54 -2.08 0.75
N ASP A 55 -0.55 -2.79 0.22
CA ASP A 55 -0.71 -3.90 -0.72
C ASP A 55 -1.24 -5.20 -0.08
N ALA A 56 -1.03 -5.35 1.24
CA ALA A 56 -1.42 -6.51 2.02
C ALA A 56 -2.87 -6.44 2.56
N PHE A 57 -3.56 -5.31 2.40
CA PHE A 57 -4.95 -5.20 2.85
C PHE A 57 -5.89 -5.99 1.92
N PRO A 58 -6.99 -6.54 2.48
CA PRO A 58 -8.03 -7.17 1.68
C PRO A 58 -8.51 -6.24 0.55
N SER A 59 -8.62 -6.81 -0.64
CA SER A 59 -9.01 -6.07 -1.85
C SER A 59 -10.21 -6.73 -2.52
N HIS A 60 -11.14 -5.91 -2.98
CA HIS A 60 -12.17 -6.34 -3.92
C HIS A 60 -11.55 -6.46 -5.31
N ARG A 61 -11.87 -7.54 -6.03
CA ARG A 61 -11.43 -7.76 -7.39
C ARG A 61 -12.58 -7.44 -8.33
N ILE A 62 -12.47 -6.37 -9.10
CA ILE A 62 -13.57 -5.79 -9.89
C ILE A 62 -13.31 -6.00 -11.39
N GLY A 63 -14.28 -6.58 -12.10
CA GLY A 63 -14.23 -6.82 -13.54
C GLY A 63 -15.09 -5.83 -14.34
N TRP A 64 -14.69 -5.56 -15.58
CA TRP A 64 -15.43 -4.73 -16.55
C TRP A 64 -16.24 -5.61 -17.51
N ASP A 65 -17.55 -5.37 -17.61
CA ASP A 65 -18.42 -5.97 -18.63
C ASP A 65 -18.53 -4.97 -19.80
N ALA A 66 -17.81 -5.24 -20.90
CA ALA A 66 -17.74 -4.31 -22.02
C ALA A 66 -19.09 -4.18 -22.76
N ALA A 67 -19.91 -5.23 -22.75
CA ALA A 67 -21.20 -5.25 -23.43
C ALA A 67 -22.25 -4.41 -22.67
N LYS A 68 -22.29 -4.54 -21.34
CA LYS A 68 -23.19 -3.75 -20.48
C LYS A 68 -22.65 -2.36 -20.15
N ARG A 69 -21.34 -2.16 -20.34
CA ARG A 69 -20.60 -0.96 -19.91
C ARG A 69 -20.75 -0.73 -18.40
N ASP A 70 -20.65 -1.80 -17.62
CA ASP A 70 -20.74 -1.73 -16.17
C ASP A 70 -19.68 -2.60 -15.51
N TRP A 71 -19.40 -2.30 -14.24
CA TRP A 71 -18.46 -3.05 -13.41
C TRP A 71 -19.19 -4.11 -12.60
N PHE A 72 -18.57 -5.26 -12.44
CA PHE A 72 -19.02 -6.35 -11.57
C PHE A 72 -17.89 -6.76 -10.61
N GLU A 73 -18.20 -7.59 -9.63
CA GLU A 73 -17.19 -8.10 -8.68
C GLU A 73 -16.90 -9.58 -8.94
N TRP A 74 -15.63 -9.97 -8.84
CA TRP A 74 -15.20 -11.36 -8.83
C TRP A 74 -15.26 -11.89 -7.40
N ALA A 75 -16.17 -12.82 -7.14
CA ALA A 75 -16.24 -13.56 -5.89
C ALA A 75 -15.54 -14.92 -6.01
N VAL A 76 -15.31 -15.55 -4.86
CA VAL A 76 -14.77 -16.92 -4.79
C VAL A 76 -15.92 -17.89 -4.55
N GLY A 77 -16.23 -18.70 -5.56
CA GLY A 77 -17.15 -19.84 -5.46
C GLY A 77 -16.39 -21.13 -5.12
N CYS A 78 -17.12 -22.16 -4.68
CA CYS A 78 -16.57 -23.50 -4.43
C CYS A 78 -17.42 -24.56 -5.15
N ARG A 79 -16.78 -25.48 -5.87
CA ARG A 79 -17.43 -26.68 -6.44
C ARG A 79 -16.45 -27.82 -6.43
N ASP A 80 -16.94 -29.00 -6.09
CA ASP A 80 -16.13 -30.22 -6.07
C ASP A 80 -14.85 -30.10 -5.20
N GLY A 81 -14.88 -29.22 -4.19
CA GLY A 81 -13.75 -28.96 -3.29
C GLY A 81 -12.73 -27.93 -3.81
N GLU A 82 -12.92 -27.38 -5.01
CA GLU A 82 -12.02 -26.41 -5.62
C GLU A 82 -12.63 -25.00 -5.63
N PHE A 83 -11.79 -24.01 -5.33
CA PHE A 83 -12.14 -22.60 -5.39
C PHE A 83 -12.00 -22.05 -6.81
N ARG A 84 -12.92 -21.19 -7.23
CA ARG A 84 -12.85 -20.50 -8.53
C ARG A 84 -13.41 -19.09 -8.44
N TRP A 85 -13.00 -18.26 -9.39
CA TRP A 85 -13.61 -16.95 -9.60
C TRP A 85 -15.00 -17.09 -10.22
N GLU A 86 -15.97 -16.39 -9.66
CA GLU A 86 -17.33 -16.28 -10.17
C GLU A 86 -17.75 -14.81 -10.24
N PRO A 87 -18.28 -14.33 -11.38
CA PRO A 87 -18.76 -12.96 -11.47
C PRO A 87 -20.06 -12.83 -10.67
N ILE A 88 -20.13 -11.80 -9.84
CA ILE A 88 -21.33 -11.42 -9.11
C ILE A 88 -21.63 -9.94 -9.34
N ASP A 89 -22.91 -9.62 -9.37
CA ASP A 89 -23.37 -8.24 -9.35
C ASP A 89 -24.00 -7.98 -7.98
N ILE A 90 -23.38 -7.05 -7.24
CA ILE A 90 -23.87 -6.60 -5.95
C ILE A 90 -24.44 -5.20 -6.16
N ASP A 91 -25.77 -5.10 -6.16
CA ASP A 91 -26.45 -3.81 -6.21
C ASP A 91 -26.05 -2.96 -4.98
N GLY A 92 -25.72 -1.70 -5.22
CA GLY A 92 -25.28 -0.77 -4.18
C GLY A 92 -23.92 -1.07 -3.53
N ALA A 93 -23.05 -1.88 -4.15
CA ALA A 93 -21.76 -2.21 -3.57
C ALA A 93 -20.91 -0.96 -3.25
N ALA A 94 -20.39 -0.88 -2.02
CA ALA A 94 -19.66 0.28 -1.53
C ALA A 94 -18.43 0.64 -2.38
N TRP A 95 -17.78 -0.38 -2.97
CA TRP A 95 -16.62 -0.18 -3.84
C TRP A 95 -16.95 0.60 -5.12
N ARG A 96 -18.20 0.61 -5.60
CA ARG A 96 -18.59 1.38 -6.79
C ARG A 96 -18.28 2.88 -6.61
N SER A 97 -18.40 3.40 -5.39
CA SER A 97 -18.06 4.80 -5.07
C SER A 97 -16.57 5.12 -5.07
N LEU A 98 -15.70 4.10 -5.06
CA LEU A 98 -14.25 4.27 -5.12
C LEU A 98 -13.73 4.33 -6.56
N LEU A 99 -14.50 3.83 -7.52
CA LEU A 99 -14.17 3.95 -8.93
C LEU A 99 -14.26 5.42 -9.37
N PRO A 100 -13.25 5.94 -10.09
CA PRO A 100 -13.32 7.28 -10.63
C PRO A 100 -14.28 7.31 -11.82
N ALA A 101 -14.81 8.49 -12.11
CA ALA A 101 -15.57 8.74 -13.33
C ALA A 101 -14.61 8.84 -14.52
N TRP A 102 -14.27 7.70 -15.13
CA TRP A 102 -13.44 7.67 -16.33
C TRP A 102 -14.20 8.21 -17.55
N PRO A 103 -13.50 8.89 -18.48
CA PRO A 103 -14.09 9.30 -19.76
C PRO A 103 -14.68 8.11 -20.52
N SER A 104 -15.79 8.31 -21.22
CA SER A 104 -16.43 7.27 -22.02
C SER A 104 -15.48 6.64 -23.04
N GLU A 105 -14.61 7.45 -23.64
CA GLU A 105 -13.64 7.04 -24.66
C GLU A 105 -12.63 6.03 -24.10
N LEU A 106 -12.27 6.16 -22.81
CA LEU A 106 -11.41 5.21 -22.14
C LEU A 106 -12.16 3.90 -21.86
N LEU A 107 -13.41 3.99 -21.41
CA LEU A 107 -14.26 2.82 -21.15
C LEU A 107 -14.57 2.04 -22.44
N ASP A 108 -14.64 2.72 -23.59
CA ASP A 108 -14.89 2.11 -24.90
C ASP A 108 -13.74 1.21 -25.37
N VAL A 109 -12.52 1.45 -24.89
CA VAL A 109 -11.32 0.70 -25.29
C VAL A 109 -10.83 -0.28 -24.22
N LEU A 110 -11.47 -0.32 -23.05
CA LEU A 110 -11.16 -1.32 -22.03
C LEU A 110 -11.55 -2.72 -22.54
N PRO A 111 -10.67 -3.72 -22.43
CA PRO A 111 -11.01 -5.08 -22.85
C PRO A 111 -12.12 -5.63 -21.95
N ASP A 112 -12.94 -6.51 -22.51
CA ASP A 112 -13.89 -7.28 -21.71
C ASP A 112 -13.16 -8.04 -20.59
N GLN A 113 -13.78 -8.13 -19.42
CA GLN A 113 -13.22 -8.71 -18.20
C GLN A 113 -11.94 -8.03 -17.69
N TYR A 114 -11.63 -6.80 -18.15
CA TYR A 114 -10.59 -5.98 -17.53
C TYR A 114 -10.78 -5.96 -16.03
N THR A 115 -9.75 -6.32 -15.28
CA THR A 115 -9.83 -6.50 -13.85
C THR A 115 -8.90 -5.55 -13.09
N THR A 116 -9.40 -5.02 -11.98
CA THR A 116 -8.65 -4.15 -11.09
C THR A 116 -9.01 -4.40 -9.63
N GLU A 117 -8.15 -3.94 -8.72
CA GLU A 117 -8.31 -4.15 -7.29
C GLU A 117 -8.64 -2.83 -6.56
N LEU A 118 -9.56 -2.92 -5.60
CA LEU A 118 -9.92 -1.81 -4.71
C LEU A 118 -9.80 -2.27 -3.26
N SER A 119 -8.99 -1.58 -2.45
CA SER A 119 -8.89 -1.84 -1.01
C SER A 119 -9.47 -0.69 -0.18
N PRO A 120 -10.76 -0.74 0.20
CA PRO A 120 -11.35 0.22 1.13
C PRO A 120 -10.62 0.26 2.48
N GLN A 121 -10.09 -0.88 2.94
CA GLN A 121 -9.41 -0.99 4.22
C GLN A 121 -8.04 -0.30 4.22
N ALA A 122 -7.28 -0.41 3.13
CA ALA A 122 -6.04 0.36 2.97
C ALA A 122 -6.31 1.88 3.04
N ASN A 123 -7.38 2.33 2.37
CA ASN A 123 -7.79 3.74 2.38
C ASN A 123 -8.25 4.19 3.78
N ALA A 124 -9.00 3.35 4.49
CA ALA A 124 -9.44 3.62 5.85
C ALA A 124 -8.27 3.68 6.84
N TRP A 125 -7.29 2.77 6.70
CA TRP A 125 -6.07 2.79 7.50
C TRP A 125 -5.28 4.08 7.26
N TRP A 126 -5.09 4.45 5.99
CA TRP A 126 -4.37 5.67 5.61
C TRP A 126 -5.05 6.93 6.16
N ARG A 127 -6.39 7.00 6.05
CA ARG A 127 -7.19 8.08 6.65
C ARG A 127 -7.04 8.14 8.17
N ALA A 128 -7.12 7.00 8.85
CA ALA A 128 -6.98 6.93 10.31
C ALA A 128 -5.58 7.39 10.77
N ALA A 129 -4.53 7.03 10.04
CA ALA A 129 -3.19 7.54 10.29
C ALA A 129 -3.09 9.05 10.04
N ALA A 130 -3.69 9.54 8.96
CA ALA A 130 -3.74 10.95 8.61
C ALA A 130 -4.49 11.82 9.66
N ASP A 131 -5.53 11.26 10.28
CA ASP A 131 -6.28 11.90 11.37
C ASP A 131 -5.45 12.08 12.65
N LYS A 132 -4.46 11.20 12.89
CA LYS A 132 -3.56 11.31 14.04
C LYS A 132 -2.40 12.27 13.83
N LEU A 133 -2.04 12.58 12.59
CA LEU A 133 -0.93 13.48 12.30
C LEU A 133 -1.34 14.94 12.54
N ALA A 134 -0.89 15.54 13.64
CA ALA A 134 -1.13 16.96 13.91
C ALA A 134 -0.08 17.89 13.28
N ALA A 135 1.15 17.43 13.13
CA ALA A 135 2.20 18.13 12.41
C ALA A 135 3.28 17.14 11.95
N GLY A 136 3.78 17.29 10.72
CA GLY A 136 4.88 16.49 10.20
C GLY A 136 4.49 15.73 8.94
N LYS A 137 4.88 14.45 8.83
CA LYS A 137 4.75 13.68 7.58
C LYS A 137 4.10 12.32 7.77
N LEU A 138 3.30 11.91 6.80
CA LEU A 138 2.78 10.56 6.62
C LEU A 138 3.34 10.00 5.30
N ILE A 139 4.02 8.85 5.37
CA ILE A 139 4.82 8.31 4.24
C ILE A 139 4.45 6.84 3.99
N ALA A 140 4.09 6.49 2.75
CA ALA A 140 3.92 5.11 2.32
C ALA A 140 4.96 4.76 1.27
N LEU A 141 5.55 3.57 1.40
CA LEU A 141 6.38 2.93 0.39
C LEU A 141 5.74 1.58 0.06
N ASP A 142 5.27 1.43 -1.17
CA ASP A 142 4.57 0.20 -1.56
C ASP A 142 4.57 -0.03 -3.07
N TYR A 143 4.30 -1.27 -3.49
CA TYR A 143 4.02 -1.58 -4.89
C TYR A 143 2.67 -0.98 -5.28
N GLY A 144 2.61 -0.27 -6.39
CA GLY A 144 1.36 0.41 -6.72
C GLY A 144 1.36 1.26 -7.97
N HIS A 145 0.21 1.90 -8.17
CA HIS A 145 -0.05 2.79 -9.29
C HIS A 145 -0.62 4.13 -8.80
N GLY A 146 -0.34 5.19 -9.56
CA GLY A 146 -0.92 6.51 -9.33
C GLY A 146 -2.24 6.71 -10.08
N PRO A 147 -2.88 7.90 -9.94
CA PRO A 147 -4.07 8.27 -10.70
C PRO A 147 -3.87 8.18 -12.22
N ASP A 148 -2.68 8.55 -12.71
CA ASP A 148 -2.39 8.60 -14.15
C ASP A 148 -2.03 7.22 -14.73
N ASP A 149 -1.78 6.23 -13.86
CA ASP A 149 -1.38 4.86 -14.22
C ASP A 149 -2.59 3.89 -14.20
N TRP A 150 -3.81 4.37 -13.93
CA TRP A 150 -4.99 3.54 -13.68
C TRP A 150 -6.24 4.01 -14.47
N PRO A 151 -6.85 3.14 -15.29
CA PRO A 151 -6.62 1.71 -15.49
C PRO A 151 -5.34 1.42 -16.29
N ALA A 152 -4.59 0.41 -15.85
CA ALA A 152 -3.34 0.00 -16.48
C ALA A 152 -3.61 -0.97 -17.65
N ALA A 153 -3.48 -0.49 -18.89
CA ALA A 153 -3.66 -1.32 -20.09
C ALA A 153 -2.68 -2.51 -20.18
N SER A 154 -1.51 -2.41 -19.53
CA SER A 154 -0.50 -3.48 -19.49
C SER A 154 -0.81 -4.61 -18.49
N GLN A 155 -1.86 -4.45 -17.68
CA GLN A 155 -2.25 -5.41 -16.64
C GLN A 155 -3.78 -5.64 -16.69
N PRO A 156 -4.30 -6.22 -17.79
CA PRO A 156 -5.74 -6.41 -17.96
C PRO A 156 -6.35 -7.39 -16.94
N ASP A 157 -5.55 -8.31 -16.40
CA ASP A 157 -6.00 -9.28 -15.39
C ASP A 157 -5.82 -8.77 -13.94
N GLY A 158 -5.47 -7.50 -13.77
CA GLY A 158 -5.18 -6.90 -12.48
C GLY A 158 -3.86 -7.37 -11.85
N THR A 159 -3.75 -7.12 -10.56
CA THR A 159 -2.46 -7.09 -9.84
C THR A 159 -2.39 -8.06 -8.67
N VAL A 160 -3.45 -8.81 -8.39
CA VAL A 160 -3.40 -9.87 -7.38
C VAL A 160 -2.28 -10.87 -7.73
N ARG A 161 -1.38 -11.11 -6.78
CA ARG A 161 -0.31 -12.10 -6.86
C ARG A 161 -0.28 -12.92 -5.60
N GLY A 162 0.12 -14.17 -5.73
CA GLY A 162 0.38 -15.06 -4.60
C GLY A 162 1.85 -15.46 -4.54
N TYR A 163 2.37 -15.63 -3.33
CA TYR A 163 3.73 -16.05 -3.09
C TYR A 163 3.79 -17.20 -2.07
N SER A 164 4.59 -18.21 -2.39
CA SER A 164 4.92 -19.33 -1.48
C SER A 164 6.41 -19.58 -1.55
N ASP A 165 7.09 -19.67 -0.41
CA ASP A 165 8.55 -19.86 -0.32
C ASP A 165 9.35 -18.91 -1.23
N GLN A 166 8.97 -17.62 -1.25
CA GLN A 166 9.58 -16.56 -2.07
C GLN A 166 9.44 -16.77 -3.59
N LYS A 167 8.50 -17.60 -4.04
CA LYS A 167 8.20 -17.84 -5.45
C LYS A 167 6.78 -17.41 -5.77
N LEU A 168 6.59 -16.85 -6.96
CA LEU A 168 5.27 -16.56 -7.48
C LEU A 168 4.49 -17.88 -7.66
N VAL A 169 3.23 -17.88 -7.26
CA VAL A 169 2.30 -18.98 -7.49
C VAL A 169 1.39 -18.65 -8.67
N ASP A 170 1.00 -19.69 -9.42
CA ASP A 170 0.14 -19.53 -10.60
C ASP A 170 -1.34 -19.35 -10.22
N ASP A 171 -1.79 -20.07 -9.18
CA ASP A 171 -3.17 -20.03 -8.69
C ASP A 171 -3.23 -19.51 -7.25
N VAL A 172 -3.77 -18.30 -7.12
CA VAL A 172 -3.94 -17.58 -5.85
C VAL A 172 -5.07 -18.15 -4.97
N LEU A 173 -5.87 -19.09 -5.49
CA LEU A 173 -6.96 -19.75 -4.76
C LEU A 173 -6.58 -21.16 -4.26
N ALA A 174 -5.47 -21.73 -4.71
CA ALA A 174 -5.17 -23.16 -4.52
C ALA A 174 -4.87 -23.57 -3.06
N ASN A 175 -4.14 -22.76 -2.28
CA ASN A 175 -3.71 -23.13 -0.92
C ASN A 175 -4.00 -22.01 0.12
N PRO A 176 -5.27 -21.82 0.53
CA PRO A 176 -5.62 -20.77 1.48
C PRO A 176 -4.89 -20.90 2.82
N GLY A 177 -4.24 -19.81 3.26
CA GLY A 177 -3.49 -19.76 4.52
C GLY A 177 -2.03 -20.23 4.42
N GLU A 178 -1.63 -20.81 3.28
CA GLU A 178 -0.24 -21.25 3.03
C GLU A 178 0.51 -20.34 2.06
N GLN A 179 -0.18 -19.37 1.45
CA GLN A 179 0.37 -18.41 0.51
C GLN A 179 0.17 -16.98 1.02
N ASP A 180 1.11 -16.11 0.71
CA ASP A 180 0.96 -14.67 0.90
C ASP A 180 0.28 -14.08 -0.34
N LEU A 181 -0.73 -13.23 -0.14
CA LEU A 181 -1.49 -12.59 -1.21
C LEU A 181 -1.33 -11.08 -1.14
N THR A 182 -0.94 -10.47 -2.26
CA THR A 182 -0.77 -9.02 -2.39
C THR A 182 -1.50 -8.51 -3.62
N ALA A 183 -1.93 -7.26 -3.58
CA ALA A 183 -2.41 -6.52 -4.73
C ALA A 183 -1.80 -5.11 -4.73
N HIS A 184 -1.52 -4.55 -5.90
CA HIS A 184 -0.93 -3.22 -5.98
C HIS A 184 -1.77 -2.17 -5.24
N ALA A 185 -1.11 -1.38 -4.39
CA ALA A 185 -1.73 -0.27 -3.70
C ALA A 185 -2.20 0.81 -4.71
N ASN A 186 -3.44 1.26 -4.55
CA ASN A 186 -3.99 2.38 -5.31
C ASN A 186 -3.64 3.69 -4.60
N PHE A 187 -2.50 4.29 -4.95
CA PHE A 187 -2.02 5.52 -4.32
C PHE A 187 -2.89 6.73 -4.64
N GLY A 188 -3.67 6.68 -5.73
CA GLY A 188 -4.66 7.71 -6.02
C GLY A 188 -5.76 7.77 -4.96
N LEU A 189 -6.26 6.61 -4.53
CA LEU A 189 -7.24 6.49 -3.45
C LEU A 189 -6.64 6.83 -2.09
N ALA A 190 -5.44 6.33 -1.76
CA ALA A 190 -4.76 6.67 -0.51
C ALA A 190 -4.50 8.18 -0.41
N LYS A 191 -3.99 8.79 -1.48
CA LYS A 191 -3.81 10.25 -1.59
C LYS A 191 -5.09 11.01 -1.26
N ARG A 192 -6.20 10.65 -1.91
CA ARG A 192 -7.52 11.27 -1.65
C ARG A 192 -7.99 11.06 -0.21
N ALA A 193 -7.74 9.89 0.36
CA ALA A 193 -8.12 9.58 1.74
C ALA A 193 -7.42 10.52 2.74
N GLY A 194 -6.12 10.76 2.58
CA GLY A 194 -5.38 11.71 3.43
C GLY A 194 -5.80 13.17 3.19
N GLU A 195 -6.00 13.56 1.93
CA GLU A 195 -6.46 14.92 1.58
C GLU A 195 -7.86 15.22 2.15
N SER A 196 -8.73 14.21 2.21
CA SER A 196 -10.09 14.35 2.76
C SER A 196 -10.13 14.73 4.25
N VAL A 197 -9.02 14.57 4.97
CA VAL A 197 -8.88 14.92 6.39
C VAL A 197 -7.84 16.02 6.64
N GLY A 198 -7.47 16.75 5.57
CA GLY A 198 -6.69 17.98 5.66
C GLY A 198 -5.18 17.81 5.46
N LEU A 199 -4.70 16.64 5.05
CA LEU A 199 -3.29 16.53 4.63
C LEU A 199 -3.06 17.17 3.26
N GLN A 200 -1.84 17.62 3.02
CA GLN A 200 -1.37 18.10 1.72
C GLN A 200 -0.42 17.08 1.10
N THR A 201 -0.57 16.79 -0.19
CA THR A 201 0.36 15.90 -0.90
C THR A 201 1.59 16.67 -1.32
N GLU A 202 2.74 16.37 -0.71
CA GLU A 202 4.02 16.98 -1.06
C GLU A 202 4.67 16.29 -2.25
N GLN A 203 4.60 14.95 -2.27
CA GLN A 203 5.30 14.14 -3.25
C GLN A 203 4.57 12.83 -3.51
N PHE A 204 4.46 12.49 -4.79
CA PHE A 204 4.17 11.13 -5.25
C PHE A 204 5.21 10.77 -6.31
N THR A 205 6.04 9.77 -6.05
CA THR A 205 7.19 9.45 -6.91
C THR A 205 7.56 7.98 -6.87
N THR A 206 8.61 7.57 -7.59
CA THR A 206 9.18 6.22 -7.51
C THR A 206 10.12 6.09 -6.32
N GLN A 207 10.27 4.89 -5.77
CA GLN A 207 11.25 4.62 -4.71
C GLN A 207 12.68 5.03 -5.12
N GLU A 208 13.06 4.76 -6.37
CA GLU A 208 14.35 5.20 -6.91
C GLU A 208 14.58 6.71 -6.70
N ARG A 209 13.62 7.54 -7.13
CA ARG A 209 13.75 9.00 -7.06
C ARG A 209 13.75 9.50 -5.62
N PHE A 210 12.88 8.92 -4.78
CA PHE A 210 12.79 9.29 -3.37
C PHE A 210 14.11 8.99 -2.64
N LEU A 211 14.59 7.75 -2.70
CA LEU A 211 15.80 7.32 -1.99
C LEU A 211 17.06 8.05 -2.49
N ASN A 212 17.20 8.25 -3.80
CA ASN A 212 18.34 9.01 -4.35
C ASN A 212 18.34 10.47 -3.86
N GLY A 213 17.17 11.11 -3.81
CA GLY A 213 17.03 12.46 -3.26
C GLY A 213 17.39 12.53 -1.78
N THR A 214 16.84 11.62 -0.97
CA THR A 214 17.13 11.53 0.47
C THR A 214 18.60 11.23 0.74
N PHE A 215 19.22 10.32 -0.01
CA PHE A 215 20.62 9.97 0.14
C PHE A 215 21.54 11.16 -0.19
N ALA A 216 21.27 11.87 -1.29
CA ALA A 216 22.02 13.07 -1.65
C ALA A 216 21.93 14.16 -0.57
N GLU A 217 20.76 14.33 0.06
CA GLU A 217 20.58 15.28 1.15
C GLU A 217 21.26 14.83 2.45
N MET A 218 21.24 13.53 2.74
CA MET A 218 21.94 12.97 3.90
C MET A 218 23.45 13.14 3.80
N LEU A 219 24.03 12.99 2.61
CA LEU A 219 25.46 13.25 2.40
C LEU A 219 25.86 14.72 2.68
N LYS A 220 24.92 15.66 2.55
CA LYS A 220 25.16 17.08 2.86
C LYS A 220 24.93 17.41 4.34
N THR A 221 23.85 16.88 4.90
CA THR A 221 23.34 17.29 6.23
C THR A 221 23.81 16.37 7.37
N ALA A 222 24.07 15.10 7.08
CA ALA A 222 24.57 14.11 8.02
C ALA A 222 25.61 13.18 7.34
N PRO A 223 26.78 13.71 6.93
CA PRO A 223 27.73 12.97 6.09
C PRO A 223 28.17 11.62 6.68
N ALA A 224 28.33 11.52 8.00
CA ALA A 224 28.71 10.29 8.68
C ALA A 224 27.65 9.17 8.50
N LEU A 225 26.36 9.53 8.51
CA LEU A 225 25.28 8.57 8.27
C LEU A 225 25.24 8.17 6.79
N GLY A 226 25.37 9.15 5.88
CA GLY A 226 25.41 8.89 4.44
C GLY A 226 26.57 7.98 4.03
N GLN A 227 27.76 8.16 4.62
CA GLN A 227 28.93 7.32 4.36
C GLN A 227 28.82 5.91 4.95
N ALA A 228 27.96 5.70 5.95
CA ALA A 228 27.73 4.39 6.54
C ALA A 228 26.76 3.52 5.71
N ILE A 229 26.07 4.10 4.73
CA ILE A 229 25.15 3.36 3.85
C ILE A 229 25.96 2.56 2.82
N ASP A 230 25.65 1.28 2.69
CA ASP A 230 26.18 0.44 1.63
C ASP A 230 25.56 0.83 0.29
N VAL A 231 26.38 1.44 -0.57
CA VAL A 231 25.98 1.90 -1.91
C VAL A 231 25.43 0.74 -2.76
N ARG A 232 25.89 -0.50 -2.56
CA ARG A 232 25.36 -1.66 -3.30
C ARG A 232 23.93 -1.98 -2.88
N GLN A 233 23.62 -1.91 -1.59
CA GLN A 233 22.25 -2.10 -1.11
C GLN A 233 21.34 -0.97 -1.62
N LEU A 234 21.83 0.27 -1.63
CA LEU A 234 21.10 1.39 -2.21
C LEU A 234 20.84 1.15 -3.72
N GLN A 235 21.83 0.66 -4.46
CA GLN A 235 21.65 0.31 -5.87
C GLN A 235 20.60 -0.77 -6.06
N THR A 236 20.56 -1.81 -5.23
CA THR A 236 19.50 -2.84 -5.29
C THR A 236 18.11 -2.24 -5.05
N LEU A 237 17.95 -1.36 -4.05
CA LEU A 237 16.68 -0.72 -3.72
C LEU A 237 16.21 0.29 -4.79
N THR A 238 17.15 0.88 -5.53
CA THR A 238 16.86 1.91 -6.54
C THR A 238 16.88 1.38 -7.97
N HIS A 239 17.35 0.14 -8.20
CA HIS A 239 17.47 -0.38 -9.55
C HIS A 239 16.09 -0.51 -10.22
N PRO A 240 15.89 0.06 -11.43
CA PRO A 240 14.61 0.04 -12.13
C PRO A 240 14.02 -1.34 -12.41
N ALA A 241 14.88 -2.36 -12.61
CA ALA A 241 14.45 -3.74 -12.85
C ALA A 241 14.15 -4.55 -11.58
N HIS A 242 14.34 -3.95 -10.40
CA HIS A 242 14.03 -4.55 -9.11
C HIS A 242 12.92 -3.74 -8.44
N MET A 243 13.20 -3.15 -7.27
CA MET A 243 12.21 -2.40 -6.51
C MET A 243 12.09 -0.93 -6.97
N GLY A 244 13.04 -0.40 -7.76
CA GLY A 244 13.16 1.03 -8.00
C GLY A 244 11.99 1.68 -8.76
N ARG A 245 11.41 0.98 -9.75
CA ARG A 245 10.27 1.47 -10.55
C ARG A 245 8.90 0.96 -10.13
N PRO A 246 8.67 -0.30 -9.72
CA PRO A 246 7.33 -0.73 -9.34
C PRO A 246 6.92 -0.21 -7.95
N PHE A 247 7.87 0.09 -7.06
CA PHE A 247 7.54 0.82 -5.83
C PHE A 247 7.26 2.29 -6.09
N ARG A 248 6.23 2.77 -5.41
CA ARG A 248 5.85 4.17 -5.31
C ARG A 248 6.05 4.65 -3.88
N VAL A 249 6.27 5.96 -3.76
CA VAL A 249 6.35 6.65 -2.48
C VAL A 249 5.34 7.79 -2.50
N LEU A 250 4.44 7.77 -1.51
CA LEU A 250 3.51 8.87 -1.24
C LEU A 250 3.94 9.58 0.05
N VAL A 251 4.14 10.89 -0.04
CA VAL A 251 4.44 11.76 1.10
C VAL A 251 3.33 12.79 1.21
N GLN A 252 2.66 12.79 2.34
CA GLN A 252 1.69 13.82 2.72
C GLN A 252 2.10 14.48 4.03
N SER A 253 1.67 15.72 4.26
CA SER A 253 2.01 16.47 5.45
C SER A 253 0.85 17.26 6.03
N ARG A 254 1.05 17.64 7.30
CA ARG A 254 0.24 18.62 8.03
C ARG A 254 1.16 19.64 8.69
#